data_AF-A0A0S8GZ86-F1
#
_entry.id   AF-A0A0S8GZ86-F1
#
_cell.length_a   1.000
_cell.length_b   1.000
_cell.length_c   1.000
_cell.angle_alpha   90.00
_cell.angle_beta   90.00
_cell.angle_gamma   90.00
#
_symmetry.space_group_name_H-M   'P 1'
#
loop_
_entity.id
_entity.type
_entity.pdbx_description
1 polymer ?
#
loop_
_entity_poly.entity_id
_entity_poly.type
_entity_poly.pdbx_seq_one_letter_code
_entity_poly.pdbx_strand_id
1 'polypeptide(L)'
;MFNTAKIFFIKPKIRSGFSLVELVISAFLVALIAGAVSLALYQSHQHSDRTRIDLIRLQRTNKILQTIAEDLRWAREILQFDEQTISFSTPDPDNIGATLEITYQWNEYQYALYQSVEGDYPVLVAENVNFFIFQADVVEEKLGPKTYSYLRGVTVTIQIGPHVNDGLQRYIECYNRPVYQPE
;
A
#
# COMPACT_ATOMS: atom_id res chain seq x y z
N MET A 1 65.60 17.13 68.72
CA MET A 1 64.13 17.11 68.95
C MET A 1 63.47 16.56 67.70
N PHE A 2 63.07 15.29 67.70
CA PHE A 2 62.38 14.66 66.57
C PHE A 2 60.87 14.72 66.79
N ASN A 3 60.18 15.33 65.83
CA ASN A 3 58.75 15.55 65.81
C ASN A 3 58.08 14.30 65.21
N THR A 4 57.31 13.57 66.02
CA THR A 4 56.66 12.31 65.65
C THR A 4 55.43 12.57 64.78
N ALA A 5 55.48 12.10 63.54
CA ALA A 5 54.34 12.13 62.61
C ALA A 5 53.22 11.19 63.10
N LYS A 6 52.04 11.76 63.39
CA LYS A 6 50.81 11.00 63.63
C LYS A 6 50.26 10.50 62.29
N ILE A 7 50.39 9.20 62.04
CA ILE A 7 49.77 8.51 60.91
C ILE A 7 48.25 8.44 61.18
N PHE A 8 47.46 9.17 60.39
CA PHE A 8 46.01 9.06 60.39
C PHE A 8 45.60 7.75 59.71
N PHE A 9 45.25 6.76 60.52
CA PHE A 9 44.56 5.56 60.05
C PHE A 9 43.14 5.93 59.62
N ILE A 10 42.90 5.96 58.31
CA ILE A 10 41.55 6.00 57.74
C ILE A 10 40.90 4.66 58.07
N LYS A 11 39.94 4.64 59.00
CA LYS A 11 39.15 3.45 59.30
C LYS A 11 38.40 3.04 58.02
N PRO A 12 38.55 1.81 57.50
CA PRO A 12 37.75 1.34 56.38
C PRO A 12 36.28 1.36 56.80
N LYS A 13 35.46 2.10 56.07
CA LYS A 13 34.00 2.11 56.23
C LYS A 13 33.52 0.67 56.05
N ILE A 14 32.96 0.08 57.11
CA ILE A 14 32.43 -1.29 57.09
C ILE A 14 31.46 -1.39 55.92
N ARG A 15 31.81 -2.20 54.92
CA ARG A 15 30.90 -2.53 53.82
C ARG A 15 29.83 -3.41 54.44
N SER A 16 28.63 -2.88 54.65
CA SER A 16 27.47 -3.70 55.02
C SER A 16 27.19 -4.63 53.84
N GLY A 17 27.49 -5.92 54.00
CA GLY A 17 27.09 -6.93 53.02
C GLY A 17 25.57 -6.93 52.91
N PHE A 18 25.05 -7.12 51.71
CA PHE A 18 23.62 -7.29 51.49
C PHE A 18 23.11 -8.48 52.30
N SER A 19 21.98 -8.29 52.98
CA SER A 19 21.28 -9.42 53.60
C SER A 19 20.77 -10.36 52.49
N LEU A 20 20.78 -11.66 52.74
CA LEU A 20 20.25 -12.66 51.81
C LEU A 20 18.81 -12.33 51.38
N VAL A 21 18.01 -11.80 52.31
CA VAL A 21 16.63 -11.36 52.06
C VAL A 21 16.57 -10.21 51.05
N GLU A 22 17.45 -9.21 51.18
CA GLU A 22 17.52 -8.07 50.26
C GLU A 22 17.94 -8.50 48.86
N LEU A 23 18.83 -9.49 48.77
CA LEU A 23 19.27 -10.06 47.50
C LEU A 23 18.13 -10.82 46.80
N VAL A 24 17.35 -11.62 47.54
CA VAL A 24 16.19 -12.33 46.99
C VAL A 24 15.11 -11.35 46.52
N ILE A 25 14.82 -10.30 47.29
CA ILE A 25 13.86 -9.27 46.91
C ILE A 25 14.33 -8.52 45.65
N SER A 26 15.61 -8.17 45.59
CA SER A 26 16.20 -7.49 44.42
C SER A 26 16.15 -8.37 43.18
N ALA A 27 16.50 -9.65 43.30
CA ALA A 27 16.43 -10.61 42.21
C ALA A 27 14.98 -10.79 41.71
N PHE A 28 14.01 -10.85 42.62
CA PHE A 28 12.59 -10.93 42.28
C PHE A 28 12.10 -9.69 41.53
N LEU A 29 12.46 -8.49 41.99
CA LEU A 29 12.12 -7.23 41.32
C LEU A 29 12.75 -7.14 39.92
N VAL A 30 14.02 -7.51 39.78
CA VAL A 30 14.69 -7.55 38.47
C VAL A 30 14.00 -8.54 37.53
N ALA A 31 13.61 -9.72 38.01
CA ALA A 31 12.89 -10.71 37.20
C ALA A 31 11.52 -10.18 36.73
N LEU A 32 10.76 -9.50 37.61
CA LEU A 32 9.49 -8.89 37.23
C LEU A 32 9.66 -7.79 36.18
N ILE A 33 10.64 -6.91 36.35
CA ILE A 33 10.94 -5.84 35.39
C ILE A 33 11.36 -6.44 34.05
N ALA A 34 12.25 -7.44 34.06
CA ALA A 34 12.70 -8.13 32.84
C ALA A 34 11.52 -8.80 32.11
N GLY A 35 10.59 -9.42 32.83
CA GLY A 35 9.37 -10.00 32.27
C GLY A 35 8.46 -8.96 31.61
N ALA A 36 8.22 -7.84 32.28
CA ALA A 36 7.41 -6.75 31.75
C ALA A 36 8.04 -6.12 30.49
N VAL A 37 9.35 -5.88 30.50
CA VAL A 37 10.09 -5.35 29.33
C VAL A 37 10.03 -6.34 28.17
N SER A 38 10.22 -7.64 28.43
CA SER A 38 10.15 -8.68 27.39
C SER A 38 8.77 -8.73 26.74
N LEU A 39 7.69 -8.63 27.53
CA LEU A 39 6.32 -8.59 27.01
C LEU A 39 6.06 -7.33 26.18
N ALA A 40 6.51 -6.16 26.65
CA ALA A 40 6.37 -4.90 25.94
C ALA A 40 7.13 -4.91 24.60
N LEU A 41 8.36 -5.45 24.59
CA LEU A 41 9.13 -5.62 23.36
C LEU A 41 8.43 -6.58 22.40
N TYR A 42 7.93 -7.72 22.90
CA TYR A 42 7.21 -8.68 22.08
C TYR A 42 5.96 -8.06 21.42
N GLN A 43 5.15 -7.33 22.18
CA GLN A 43 3.98 -6.61 21.65
C GLN A 43 4.38 -5.52 20.65
N SER A 44 5.46 -4.77 20.92
CA SER A 44 5.99 -3.76 20.02
C SER A 44 6.46 -4.35 18.69
N HIS A 45 7.15 -5.49 18.73
CA HIS A 45 7.59 -6.19 17.52
C HIS A 45 6.39 -6.66 16.68
N GLN A 46 5.38 -7.28 17.31
CA GLN A 46 4.17 -7.69 16.59
C GLN A 46 3.44 -6.51 15.93
N HIS A 47 3.37 -5.37 16.61
CA HIS A 47 2.76 -4.17 16.04
C HIS A 47 3.57 -3.63 14.86
N SER A 48 4.90 -3.56 15.00
CA SER A 48 5.82 -3.12 13.94
C SER A 48 5.73 -3.99 12.69
N ASP A 49 5.68 -5.32 12.86
CA ASP A 49 5.59 -6.25 11.72
C ASP A 49 4.26 -6.11 10.96
N ARG A 50 3.15 -5.93 11.67
CA ARG A 50 1.84 -5.66 11.05
C ARG A 50 1.87 -4.38 10.23
N THR A 51 2.35 -3.28 10.81
CA THR A 51 2.47 -1.99 10.12
C THR A 51 3.35 -2.10 8.88
N ARG A 52 4.47 -2.84 8.96
CA ARG A 52 5.35 -3.06 7.82
C ARG A 52 4.65 -3.83 6.68
N ILE A 53 3.92 -4.89 7.02
CA ILE A 53 3.15 -5.68 6.05
C ILE A 53 2.08 -4.82 5.37
N ASP A 54 1.37 -4.01 6.14
CA ASP A 54 0.31 -3.15 5.61
C ASP A 54 0.87 -2.04 4.70
N LEU A 55 2.01 -1.46 5.05
CA LEU A 55 2.70 -0.50 4.18
C LEU A 55 3.14 -1.12 2.85
N ILE A 56 3.70 -2.33 2.86
CA ILE A 56 4.09 -3.04 1.63
C ILE A 56 2.86 -3.31 0.75
N ARG A 57 1.74 -3.70 1.36
CA ARG A 57 0.47 -3.91 0.64
C ARG A 57 -0.05 -2.61 0.02
N LEU A 58 -0.05 -1.51 0.78
CA LEU A 58 -0.47 -0.19 0.27
C LEU A 58 0.43 0.28 -0.87
N GLN A 59 1.75 0.06 -0.78
CA GLN A 59 2.69 0.40 -1.86
C GLN A 59 2.42 -0.42 -3.12
N ARG A 60 2.20 -1.74 -2.98
CA ARG A 60 1.86 -2.62 -4.12
C ARG A 60 0.55 -2.18 -4.78
N THR A 61 -0.47 -1.90 -3.97
CA THR A 61 -1.80 -1.46 -4.45
C THR A 61 -1.71 -0.12 -5.19
N ASN A 62 -0.98 0.86 -4.63
CA ASN A 62 -0.73 2.13 -5.28
C ASN A 62 0.01 1.97 -6.62
N LYS A 63 1.00 1.07 -6.68
CA LYS A 63 1.73 0.79 -7.92
C LYS A 63 0.80 0.24 -9.00
N ILE A 64 -0.07 -0.70 -8.66
CA ILE A 64 -1.07 -1.26 -9.59
C ILE A 64 -2.01 -0.16 -10.11
N LEU A 65 -2.58 0.64 -9.20
CA LEU A 65 -3.45 1.76 -9.59
C LEU A 65 -2.73 2.80 -10.44
N GLN A 66 -1.44 3.03 -10.20
CA GLN A 66 -0.63 3.92 -11.01
C GLN A 66 -0.44 3.36 -12.42
N THR A 67 -0.14 2.08 -12.58
CA THR A 67 -0.02 1.44 -13.89
C THR A 67 -1.33 1.53 -14.67
N ILE A 68 -2.46 1.16 -14.04
CA ILE A 68 -3.79 1.29 -14.67
C ILE A 68 -4.08 2.74 -15.07
N ALA A 69 -3.73 3.71 -14.20
CA ALA A 69 -3.90 5.12 -14.48
C ALA A 69 -3.03 5.62 -15.63
N GLU A 70 -1.79 5.16 -15.72
CA GLU A 70 -0.89 5.51 -16.83
C GLU A 70 -1.41 4.94 -18.15
N ASP A 71 -1.85 3.68 -18.19
CA ASP A 71 -2.38 3.07 -19.40
C ASP A 71 -3.69 3.76 -19.85
N LEU A 72 -4.62 3.98 -18.91
CA LEU A 72 -5.89 4.67 -19.20
C LEU A 72 -5.72 6.13 -19.58
N ARG A 73 -4.65 6.78 -19.10
CA ARG A 73 -4.32 8.15 -19.48
C ARG A 73 -4.04 8.26 -20.98
N TRP A 74 -3.43 7.24 -21.57
CA TRP A 74 -3.13 7.19 -23.00
C TRP A 74 -4.24 6.53 -23.83
N ALA A 75 -5.32 6.10 -23.20
CA ALA A 75 -6.45 5.50 -23.89
C ALA A 75 -7.05 6.46 -24.94
N ARG A 76 -7.10 6.00 -26.18
CA ARG A 76 -7.76 6.68 -27.30
C ARG A 76 -9.24 6.33 -27.37
N GLU A 77 -9.56 5.05 -27.22
CA GLU A 77 -10.91 4.54 -27.34
C GLU A 77 -11.14 3.45 -26.31
N ILE A 78 -12.32 3.46 -25.67
CA ILE A 78 -12.75 2.37 -24.79
C ILE A 78 -13.55 1.40 -25.64
N LEU A 79 -13.08 0.16 -25.75
CA LEU A 79 -13.66 -0.91 -26.57
C LEU A 79 -14.69 -1.71 -25.77
N GLN A 80 -14.39 -2.00 -24.51
CA GLN A 80 -15.27 -2.69 -23.56
C GLN A 80 -15.17 -2.01 -22.20
N PHE A 81 -16.31 -1.83 -21.54
CA PHE A 81 -16.37 -1.33 -20.18
C PHE A 81 -17.48 -2.04 -19.42
N ASP A 82 -17.10 -2.78 -18.39
CA ASP A 82 -18.00 -3.34 -17.39
C ASP A 82 -17.38 -3.18 -15.99
N GLU A 83 -18.07 -3.65 -14.95
CA GLU A 83 -17.63 -3.47 -13.57
C GLU A 83 -16.30 -4.19 -13.27
N GLN A 84 -15.95 -5.25 -14.01
CA GLN A 84 -14.81 -6.13 -13.72
C GLN A 84 -13.75 -6.14 -14.83
N THR A 85 -14.09 -5.60 -16.00
CA THR A 85 -13.31 -5.65 -17.23
C THR A 85 -13.33 -4.29 -17.90
N ILE A 86 -12.16 -3.86 -18.36
CA ILE A 86 -12.04 -2.70 -19.23
C ILE A 86 -11.05 -3.02 -20.34
N SER A 87 -11.45 -2.76 -21.58
CA SER A 87 -10.61 -2.89 -22.77
C SER A 87 -10.55 -1.57 -23.48
N PHE A 88 -9.35 -1.14 -23.87
CA PHE A 88 -9.14 0.14 -24.53
C PHE A 88 -7.94 0.10 -25.46
N SER A 89 -7.95 0.99 -26.45
CA SER A 89 -6.82 1.17 -27.36
C SER A 89 -5.89 2.27 -26.85
N THR A 90 -4.59 2.04 -26.91
CA THR A 90 -3.52 2.99 -26.57
C THR A 90 -2.53 3.08 -27.74
N PRO A 91 -1.81 4.20 -27.94
CA PRO A 91 -0.72 4.25 -28.91
C PRO A 91 0.34 3.18 -28.63
N ASP A 92 0.81 2.50 -29.68
CA ASP A 92 1.92 1.56 -29.58
C ASP A 92 3.25 2.32 -29.37
N PRO A 93 4.00 2.07 -28.27
CA PRO A 93 5.28 2.72 -28.03
C PRO A 93 6.37 2.31 -29.02
N ASP A 94 6.28 1.09 -29.59
CA ASP A 94 7.28 0.52 -30.48
C ASP A 94 6.95 0.77 -31.96
N ASN A 95 5.68 1.07 -32.27
CA ASN A 95 5.23 1.29 -33.65
C ASN A 95 4.41 2.59 -33.80
N ILE A 96 5.06 3.62 -34.34
CA ILE A 96 4.47 4.95 -34.52
C ILE A 96 3.22 4.88 -35.41
N GLY A 97 2.08 5.25 -34.81
CA GLY A 97 0.79 5.32 -35.51
C GLY A 97 -0.05 4.05 -35.39
N ALA A 98 0.52 2.96 -34.89
CA ALA A 98 -0.25 1.79 -34.50
C ALA A 98 -0.92 2.01 -33.12
N THR A 99 -1.92 1.18 -32.85
CA THR A 99 -2.61 1.14 -31.56
C THR A 99 -2.57 -0.27 -31.02
N LEU A 100 -2.30 -0.40 -29.72
CA LEU A 100 -2.40 -1.64 -28.97
C LEU A 100 -3.69 -1.65 -28.17
N GLU A 101 -4.32 -2.81 -28.12
CA GLU A 101 -5.44 -3.07 -27.23
C GLU A 101 -4.91 -3.57 -25.89
N ILE A 102 -5.31 -2.92 -24.80
CA ILE A 102 -5.04 -3.38 -23.43
C ILE A 102 -6.37 -3.74 -22.79
N THR A 103 -6.44 -4.95 -22.23
CA THR A 103 -7.58 -5.42 -21.45
C THR A 103 -7.17 -5.72 -20.03
N TYR A 104 -7.83 -5.10 -19.06
CA TYR A 104 -7.75 -5.48 -17.65
C TYR A 104 -8.99 -6.27 -17.27
N GLN A 105 -8.81 -7.40 -16.60
CA GLN A 105 -9.90 -8.26 -16.16
C GLN A 105 -9.64 -8.78 -14.75
N TRP A 106 -10.61 -8.55 -13.85
CA TRP A 106 -10.61 -9.18 -12.54
C TRP A 106 -11.35 -10.51 -12.57
N ASN A 107 -10.72 -11.55 -12.03
CA ASN A 107 -11.30 -12.86 -11.88
C ASN A 107 -11.60 -13.12 -10.40
N GLU A 108 -12.88 -13.06 -10.03
CA GLU A 108 -13.36 -13.30 -8.67
C GLU A 108 -13.02 -14.70 -8.17
N TYR A 109 -13.05 -15.72 -9.03
CA TYR A 109 -12.75 -17.11 -8.65
C TYR A 109 -11.27 -17.31 -8.27
N GLN A 110 -10.38 -16.55 -8.91
CA GLN A 110 -8.94 -16.62 -8.67
C GLN A 110 -8.44 -15.52 -7.73
N TYR A 111 -9.30 -14.57 -7.36
CA TYR A 111 -8.94 -13.36 -6.61
C TYR A 111 -7.74 -12.65 -7.25
N ALA A 112 -7.75 -12.53 -8.58
CA ALA A 112 -6.60 -12.07 -9.34
C ALA A 112 -7.01 -11.06 -10.42
N LEU A 113 -6.18 -10.04 -10.60
CA LEU A 113 -6.30 -9.07 -11.68
C LEU A 113 -5.30 -9.44 -12.77
N TYR A 114 -5.80 -9.55 -13.99
CA TYR A 114 -5.03 -9.85 -15.18
C TYR A 114 -5.01 -8.66 -16.14
N GLN A 115 -3.95 -8.59 -16.93
CA GLN A 115 -3.79 -7.69 -18.06
C GLN A 115 -3.43 -8.52 -19.29
N SER A 116 -4.17 -8.36 -20.39
CA SER A 116 -3.77 -8.86 -21.70
C SER A 116 -3.53 -7.70 -22.65
N VAL A 117 -2.64 -7.93 -23.61
CA VAL A 117 -2.20 -6.95 -24.59
C VAL A 117 -2.38 -7.59 -25.97
N GLU A 118 -3.15 -6.96 -26.86
CA GLU A 118 -3.42 -7.45 -28.23
C GLU A 118 -4.02 -8.88 -28.31
N GLY A 119 -4.73 -9.31 -27.26
CA GLY A 119 -5.27 -10.67 -27.18
C GLY A 119 -4.24 -11.75 -26.82
N ASP A 120 -3.03 -11.36 -26.41
CA ASP A 120 -2.03 -12.27 -25.85
C ASP A 120 -2.50 -12.92 -24.54
N TYR A 121 -1.71 -13.91 -24.09
CA TYR A 121 -1.94 -14.57 -22.81
C TYR A 121 -2.00 -13.56 -21.66
N PRO A 122 -3.02 -13.64 -20.79
CA PRO A 122 -3.18 -12.71 -19.68
C PRO A 122 -2.00 -12.82 -18.70
N VAL A 123 -1.38 -11.67 -18.42
CA VAL A 123 -0.34 -11.49 -17.43
C VAL A 123 -0.97 -11.15 -16.09
N LEU A 124 -0.50 -11.80 -15.03
CA LEU A 124 -0.95 -11.55 -13.67
C LEU A 124 -0.41 -10.21 -13.15
N VAL A 125 -1.31 -9.27 -12.88
CA VAL A 125 -0.99 -7.93 -12.34
C VAL A 125 -1.02 -7.95 -10.82
N ALA A 126 -2.05 -8.57 -10.25
CA ALA A 126 -2.26 -8.62 -8.82
C ALA A 126 -2.91 -9.93 -8.37
N GLU A 127 -2.52 -10.41 -7.19
CA GLU A 127 -3.10 -11.58 -6.52
C GLU A 127 -3.76 -11.16 -5.22
N ASN A 128 -4.66 -12.00 -4.71
CA ASN A 128 -5.43 -11.76 -3.49
C ASN A 128 -6.23 -10.46 -3.54
N VAL A 129 -6.75 -10.15 -4.72
CA VAL A 129 -7.67 -9.04 -4.98
C VAL A 129 -9.07 -9.50 -4.57
N ASN A 130 -9.49 -9.06 -3.39
CA ASN A 130 -10.77 -9.43 -2.78
C ASN A 130 -11.94 -8.66 -3.37
N PHE A 131 -11.68 -7.44 -3.82
CA PHE A 131 -12.68 -6.58 -4.44
C PHE A 131 -12.01 -5.71 -5.48
N PHE A 132 -12.64 -5.61 -6.64
CA PHE A 132 -12.19 -4.76 -7.73
C PHE A 132 -13.40 -4.28 -8.52
N ILE A 133 -13.48 -2.97 -8.77
CA ILE A 133 -14.57 -2.40 -9.57
C ILE A 133 -14.09 -1.20 -10.38
N PHE A 134 -14.56 -1.14 -11.63
CA PHE A 134 -14.54 0.04 -12.47
C PHE A 134 -15.89 0.77 -12.38
N GLN A 135 -15.84 2.08 -12.16
CA GLN A 135 -17.02 2.95 -12.22
C GLN A 135 -16.77 4.09 -13.20
N ALA A 136 -17.55 4.14 -14.28
CA ALA A 136 -17.45 5.18 -15.29
C ALA A 136 -18.06 6.50 -14.79
N ASP A 137 -17.34 7.61 -14.98
CA ASP A 137 -17.90 8.97 -14.94
C ASP A 137 -18.21 9.39 -16.38
N VAL A 138 -19.46 9.16 -16.80
CA VAL A 138 -19.95 9.55 -18.13
C VAL A 138 -20.56 10.94 -18.04
N VAL A 139 -20.10 11.85 -18.89
CA VAL A 139 -20.61 13.22 -18.98
C VAL A 139 -21.30 13.42 -20.31
N GLU A 140 -22.47 14.04 -20.25
CA GLU A 140 -23.20 14.50 -21.43
C GLU A 140 -22.97 16.00 -21.62
N GLU A 141 -22.42 16.38 -22.76
CA GLU A 141 -22.12 17.77 -23.10
C GLU A 141 -22.87 18.16 -24.37
N LYS A 142 -23.58 19.30 -24.29
CA LYS A 142 -24.32 19.85 -25.43
C LYS A 142 -23.44 20.86 -26.18
N LEU A 143 -23.02 20.50 -27.39
CA LEU A 143 -22.30 21.39 -28.30
C LEU A 143 -23.21 21.75 -29.48
N GLY A 144 -23.82 22.94 -29.40
CA GLY A 144 -24.77 23.43 -30.39
C GLY A 144 -26.08 22.61 -30.41
N PRO A 145 -26.52 22.08 -31.57
CA PRO A 145 -27.72 21.25 -31.65
C PRO A 145 -27.47 19.78 -31.26
N LYS A 146 -26.22 19.35 -31.07
CA LYS A 146 -25.85 17.96 -30.79
C LYS A 146 -25.49 17.77 -29.30
N THR A 147 -25.92 16.66 -28.72
CA THR A 147 -25.47 16.20 -27.39
C THR A 147 -24.47 15.07 -27.60
N TYR A 148 -23.33 15.15 -26.92
CA TYR A 148 -22.26 14.17 -26.96
C TYR A 148 -22.11 13.58 -25.56
N SER A 149 -22.20 12.25 -25.44
CA SER A 149 -21.86 11.54 -24.21
C SER A 149 -20.43 11.01 -24.34
N TYR A 150 -19.57 11.34 -23.38
CA TYR A 150 -18.20 10.84 -23.36
C TYR A 150 -17.78 10.43 -21.95
N LEU A 151 -16.80 9.54 -21.87
CA LEU A 151 -16.21 9.12 -20.62
C LEU A 151 -15.23 10.19 -20.15
N ARG A 152 -15.58 10.91 -19.07
CA ARG A 152 -14.69 11.90 -18.45
C ARG A 152 -13.61 11.23 -17.62
N GLY A 153 -13.93 10.11 -16.99
CA GLY A 153 -12.97 9.36 -16.21
C GLY A 153 -13.50 8.03 -15.73
N VAL A 154 -12.62 7.26 -15.10
CA VAL A 154 -12.92 5.98 -14.48
C VAL A 154 -12.43 6.02 -13.05
N THR A 155 -13.32 5.67 -12.13
CA THR A 155 -12.92 5.37 -10.76
C THR A 155 -12.59 3.89 -10.66
N VAL A 156 -11.37 3.59 -10.24
CA VAL A 156 -10.92 2.23 -9.95
C VAL A 156 -10.87 2.06 -8.45
N THR A 157 -11.56 1.05 -7.93
CA THR A 157 -11.47 0.66 -6.52
C THR A 157 -10.87 -0.73 -6.44
N ILE A 158 -9.84 -0.90 -5.61
CA ILE A 158 -9.15 -2.18 -5.43
C ILE A 158 -8.92 -2.47 -3.95
N GLN A 159 -9.16 -3.71 -3.55
CA GLN A 159 -8.91 -4.19 -2.19
C GLN A 159 -8.04 -5.44 -2.27
N ILE A 160 -6.83 -5.37 -1.70
CA ILE A 160 -5.89 -6.49 -1.66
C ILE A 160 -5.73 -6.97 -0.21
N GLY A 161 -6.09 -8.23 0.04
CA GLY A 161 -5.92 -8.88 1.34
C GLY A 161 -7.08 -8.72 2.34
N PRO A 162 -7.01 -9.42 3.48
CA PRO A 162 -8.16 -9.72 4.35
C PRO A 162 -8.57 -8.60 5.32
N HIS A 163 -7.88 -7.46 5.31
CA HIS A 163 -8.22 -6.33 6.17
C HIS A 163 -9.00 -5.29 5.35
N VAL A 164 -10.23 -5.05 5.78
CA VAL A 164 -11.38 -4.73 4.92
C VAL A 164 -11.67 -3.23 4.82
N ASN A 165 -11.06 -2.38 5.63
CA ASN A 165 -11.80 -1.18 5.99
C ASN A 165 -11.76 -0.03 4.98
N ASP A 166 -10.82 0.03 4.04
CA ASP A 166 -10.90 1.00 2.95
C ASP A 166 -10.24 0.41 1.70
N GLY A 167 -11.05 -0.08 0.75
CA GLY A 167 -10.56 -0.32 -0.60
C GLY A 167 -9.90 0.95 -1.14
N LEU A 168 -8.72 0.84 -1.74
CA LEU A 168 -8.04 2.00 -2.28
C LEU A 168 -8.76 2.42 -3.56
N GLN A 169 -9.29 3.64 -3.55
CA GLN A 169 -10.02 4.23 -4.67
C GLN A 169 -9.17 5.28 -5.35
N ARG A 170 -9.13 5.26 -6.68
CA ARG A 170 -8.48 6.29 -7.48
C ARG A 170 -9.35 6.68 -8.66
N TYR A 171 -9.62 7.97 -8.78
CA TYR A 171 -10.22 8.55 -9.97
C TYR A 171 -9.13 8.80 -11.03
N ILE A 172 -9.38 8.35 -12.25
CA ILE A 172 -8.48 8.47 -13.40
C ILE A 172 -9.22 9.27 -14.46
N GLU A 173 -8.71 10.45 -14.79
CA GLU A 173 -9.27 11.27 -15.85
C GLU A 173 -8.90 10.68 -17.21
N CYS A 174 -9.89 10.50 -18.09
CA CYS A 174 -9.69 10.01 -19.44
C CYS A 174 -9.59 11.20 -20.39
N TYR A 175 -8.57 11.22 -21.26
CA TYR A 175 -8.40 12.30 -22.25
C TYR A 175 -9.23 12.08 -23.53
N ASN A 176 -10.15 11.12 -23.54
CA ASN A 176 -11.02 10.83 -24.67
C ASN A 176 -12.18 11.85 -24.80
N ARG A 177 -11.85 13.14 -24.81
CA ARG A 177 -12.82 14.20 -25.08
C ARG A 177 -13.04 14.30 -26.58
N PRO A 178 -14.29 14.31 -27.07
CA PRO A 178 -14.54 14.58 -28.48
C PRO A 178 -13.97 15.96 -28.83
N VAL A 179 -13.04 16.00 -29.79
CA VAL A 179 -12.48 17.26 -30.29
C VAL A 179 -13.54 17.89 -31.17
N TYR A 180 -14.07 19.05 -30.76
CA TYR A 180 -14.95 19.84 -31.62
C TYR A 180 -14.19 20.25 -32.88
N GLN A 181 -14.57 19.67 -34.02
CA GLN A 181 -14.14 20.14 -35.33
C GLN A 181 -15.23 21.08 -35.86
N PRO A 182 -14.98 22.41 -35.93
CA PRO A 182 -15.90 23.31 -36.62
C PRO A 182 -15.96 22.90 -38.10
N GLU A 183 -17.16 22.62 -38.59
CA GLU A 183 -17.45 22.46 -40.02
C GLU A 183 -17.10 23.72 -40.82
#